data_AF-A0A752A992-F1
#
_entry.id   AF-A0A752A992-F1
#
_cell.length_a   1.000
_cell.length_b   1.000
_cell.length_c   1.000
_cell.angle_alpha   90.00
_cell.angle_beta   90.00
_cell.angle_gamma   90.00
#
_symmetry.space_group_name_H-M   'P 1'
#
loop_
_entity.id
_entity.type
_entity.pdbx_description
1 polymer ?
#
loop_
_entity_poly.entity_id
_entity_poly.type
_entity_poly.pdbx_seq_one_letter_code
_entity_poly.pdbx_strand_id
1 'polypeptide(L)'
;DSDNPFIHALFYILKDIRKVGSSDSVSKWLDPNAVAFAEIRNAMEHRSLKIVDDFGYELATSHNTYNDEEFTKLQREVNTIPDEIREIELKIKKTNEDHDPHLSKQLKEKINKLNTKHSDLKAKIHEKEKLSSHCLLVPISQFESRIMQLIGLARNSIMYLSLAIHFEERKRPNDGIYMQREVPLKHNL
;
A
#
# COMPACT_ATOMS: atom_id res chain seq x y z
N ASP A 1 36.35 11.22 -16.87
CA ASP A 1 35.02 11.83 -16.81
C ASP A 1 34.34 11.79 -18.17
N SER A 2 33.06 11.41 -18.18
CA SER A 2 32.21 11.44 -19.38
C SER A 2 31.88 12.90 -19.72
N ASP A 3 32.06 13.34 -20.96
CA ASP A 3 31.69 14.70 -21.43
C ASP A 3 30.19 14.80 -21.81
N ASN A 4 29.38 13.82 -21.41
CA ASN A 4 27.94 13.81 -21.68
C ASN A 4 27.17 14.58 -20.59
N PRO A 5 26.60 15.77 -20.90
CA PRO A 5 25.90 16.60 -19.92
C PRO A 5 24.61 15.95 -19.40
N PHE A 6 23.97 15.07 -20.19
CA PHE A 6 22.76 14.35 -19.77
C PHE A 6 23.07 13.29 -18.71
N ILE A 7 24.22 12.60 -18.81
CA ILE A 7 24.66 11.64 -17.79
C ILE A 7 24.93 12.35 -16.46
N HIS A 8 25.49 13.56 -16.50
CA HIS A 8 25.67 14.39 -15.30
C HIS A 8 24.34 14.84 -14.70
N ALA A 9 23.39 15.31 -15.53
CA ALA A 9 22.06 15.65 -15.06
C ALA A 9 21.35 14.45 -14.41
N LEU A 10 21.39 13.28 -15.05
CA LEU A 10 20.84 12.04 -14.50
C LEU A 10 21.49 11.66 -13.17
N PHE A 11 22.81 11.82 -13.05
CA PHE A 11 23.52 11.58 -11.79
C PHE A 11 23.01 12.46 -10.65
N TYR A 12 22.87 13.77 -10.88
CA TYR A 12 22.39 14.70 -9.85
C TYR A 12 20.92 14.48 -9.51
N ILE A 13 20.07 14.15 -10.49
CA ILE A 13 18.68 13.76 -10.26
C ILE A 13 18.61 12.51 -9.38
N LEU A 14 19.39 11.47 -9.71
CA LEU A 14 19.44 10.23 -8.93
C LEU A 14 19.99 10.47 -7.52
N LYS A 15 20.98 11.36 -7.38
CA LYS A 15 21.54 11.74 -6.09
C LYS A 15 20.48 12.39 -5.19
N ASP A 16 19.69 13.30 -5.74
CA ASP A 16 18.64 14.00 -4.99
C ASP A 16 17.49 13.07 -4.58
N ILE A 17 17.14 12.10 -5.42
CA ILE A 17 16.12 11.09 -5.12
C ILE A 17 16.59 10.11 -4.03
N ARG A 18 17.89 9.81 -3.97
CA ARG A 18 18.46 8.78 -3.07
C ARG A 18 18.70 9.23 -1.63
N LYS A 19 18.24 10.43 -1.25
CA LYS A 19 18.40 11.09 0.07
C LYS A 19 19.24 10.28 1.08
N VAL A 20 20.55 10.51 1.00
CA VAL A 20 21.62 9.81 1.70
C VAL A 20 21.40 9.81 3.22
N GLY A 21 20.96 8.67 3.74
CA GLY A 21 21.32 8.20 5.08
C GLY A 21 22.43 7.16 4.94
N SER A 22 23.40 7.17 5.86
CA SER A 22 24.54 6.23 5.91
C SER A 22 24.10 4.81 6.27
N SER A 23 23.30 4.15 5.44
CA SER A 23 22.93 2.75 5.62
C SER A 23 23.02 1.95 4.32
N ASP A 24 23.85 0.91 4.34
CA ASP A 24 24.27 0.08 3.21
C ASP A 24 23.19 -0.88 2.66
N SER A 25 21.95 -0.82 3.13
CA SER A 25 20.90 -1.75 2.68
C SER A 25 20.22 -1.28 1.39
N VAL A 26 20.34 -2.07 0.31
CA VAL A 26 19.76 -1.83 -1.04
C VAL A 26 18.26 -1.49 -1.02
N SER A 27 17.50 -1.99 -0.03
CA SER A 27 16.07 -1.71 0.13
C SER A 27 15.73 -0.31 0.66
N LYS A 28 16.70 0.43 1.24
CA LYS A 28 16.56 1.83 1.68
C LYS A 28 16.93 2.87 0.61
N TRP A 29 17.25 2.42 -0.62
CA TRP A 29 17.69 3.31 -1.71
C TRP A 29 16.53 4.14 -2.30
N LEU A 30 15.29 3.78 -1.95
CA LEU A 30 14.10 4.57 -2.19
C LEU A 30 13.84 5.38 -0.92
N ASP A 31 13.79 6.71 -1.07
CA ASP A 31 13.32 7.64 -0.04
C ASP A 31 12.06 7.05 0.64
N PRO A 32 11.96 6.99 1.98
CA PRO A 32 10.71 6.59 2.66
C PRO A 32 9.47 7.31 2.12
N ASN A 33 9.63 8.54 1.62
CA ASN A 33 8.57 9.26 0.94
C ASN A 33 8.17 8.63 -0.41
N ALA A 34 9.07 7.97 -1.14
CA ALA A 34 8.78 7.25 -2.38
C ALA A 34 7.78 6.10 -2.18
N VAL A 35 7.92 5.33 -1.09
CA VAL A 35 6.94 4.31 -0.71
C VAL A 35 5.59 4.96 -0.44
N ALA A 36 5.59 6.02 0.37
CA ALA A 36 4.37 6.76 0.69
C ALA A 36 3.70 7.40 -0.53
N PHE A 37 4.47 7.89 -1.51
CA PHE A 37 3.94 8.39 -2.79
C PHE A 37 3.32 7.26 -3.61
N ALA A 38 3.93 6.07 -3.63
CA ALA A 38 3.37 4.91 -4.32
C ALA A 38 2.04 4.47 -3.68
N GLU A 39 1.95 4.50 -2.34
CA GLU A 39 0.71 4.22 -1.62
C GLU A 39 -0.38 5.24 -1.92
N ILE A 40 -0.06 6.54 -1.89
CA ILE A 40 -0.98 7.62 -2.24
C ILE A 40 -1.45 7.46 -3.69
N ARG A 41 -0.53 7.23 -4.64
CA ARG A 41 -0.86 7.03 -6.05
C ARG A 41 -1.79 5.83 -6.23
N ASN A 42 -1.42 4.68 -5.67
CA ASN A 42 -2.24 3.47 -5.72
C ASN A 42 -3.62 3.70 -5.10
N ALA A 43 -3.69 4.46 -3.99
CA ALA A 43 -4.96 4.82 -3.38
C ALA A 43 -5.79 5.74 -4.27
N MET A 44 -5.18 6.69 -4.97
CA MET A 44 -5.88 7.55 -5.93
C MET A 44 -6.33 6.80 -7.20
N GLU A 45 -5.54 5.83 -7.66
CA GLU A 45 -5.80 5.05 -8.88
C GLU A 45 -6.88 3.98 -8.67
N HIS A 46 -6.90 3.35 -7.48
CA HIS A 46 -7.65 2.11 -7.27
C HIS A 46 -8.53 2.12 -6.02
N ARG A 47 -8.49 3.16 -5.19
CA ARG A 47 -9.18 3.24 -3.90
C ARG A 47 -9.69 4.67 -3.65
N SER A 48 -10.03 5.01 -2.41
CA SER A 48 -10.28 6.39 -1.99
C SER A 48 -9.12 6.93 -1.16
N LEU A 49 -8.74 8.19 -1.39
CA LEU A 49 -7.80 8.94 -0.57
C LEU A 49 -8.57 10.00 0.25
N LYS A 50 -8.37 10.01 1.57
CA LYS A 50 -8.96 11.01 2.46
C LYS A 50 -7.87 11.77 3.22
N ILE A 51 -7.80 13.06 2.96
CA ILE A 51 -6.90 13.98 3.67
C ILE A 51 -7.68 14.58 4.83
N VAL A 52 -7.11 14.53 6.03
CA VAL A 52 -7.73 15.01 7.26
C VAL A 52 -6.72 15.89 8.01
N ASP A 53 -7.20 16.81 8.84
CA ASP A 53 -6.33 17.54 9.76
C ASP A 53 -5.64 16.57 10.73
N ASP A 54 -4.53 16.99 11.32
CA ASP A 54 -3.73 16.12 12.19
C ASP A 54 -4.54 15.64 13.40
N PHE A 55 -5.37 16.52 13.96
CA PHE A 55 -6.27 16.19 15.07
C PHE A 55 -7.35 15.19 14.65
N GLY A 56 -8.03 15.41 13.52
CA GLY A 56 -9.02 14.46 13.00
C GLY A 56 -8.39 13.11 12.61
N TYR A 57 -7.13 13.11 12.17
CA TYR A 57 -6.37 11.88 11.94
C TYR A 57 -6.17 11.13 13.25
N GLU A 58 -5.67 11.77 14.31
CA GLU A 58 -5.50 11.18 15.64
C GLU A 58 -6.80 10.61 16.20
N LEU A 59 -7.91 11.36 16.09
CA LEU A 59 -9.24 10.90 16.50
C LEU A 59 -9.71 9.67 15.72
N ALA A 60 -9.53 9.66 14.40
CA ALA A 60 -9.89 8.54 13.55
C ALA A 60 -9.02 7.30 13.86
N THR A 61 -7.72 7.47 14.08
CA THR A 61 -6.83 6.37 14.44
C THR A 61 -7.06 5.86 15.85
N SER A 62 -7.34 6.73 16.83
CA SER A 62 -7.64 6.30 18.20
C SER A 62 -8.96 5.54 18.29
N HIS A 63 -10.02 5.98 17.59
CA HIS A 63 -11.23 5.18 17.44
C HIS A 63 -10.97 3.86 16.70
N ASN A 64 -10.06 3.84 15.72
CA ASN A 64 -9.66 2.60 15.06
C ASN A 64 -8.95 1.65 16.02
N THR A 65 -8.07 2.10 16.92
CA THR A 65 -7.40 1.18 17.86
C THR A 65 -8.38 0.39 18.74
N TYR A 66 -9.42 1.05 19.28
CA TYR A 66 -10.49 0.36 20.01
C TYR A 66 -11.27 -0.61 19.10
N ASN A 67 -11.62 -0.15 17.89
CA ASN A 67 -12.31 -0.99 16.91
C ASN A 67 -11.47 -2.18 16.43
N ASP A 68 -10.15 -2.05 16.42
CA ASP A 68 -9.19 -3.09 16.05
C ASP A 68 -9.10 -4.13 17.16
N GLU A 69 -9.08 -3.72 18.43
CA GLU A 69 -9.19 -4.65 19.55
C GLU A 69 -10.49 -5.45 19.50
N GLU A 70 -11.64 -4.82 19.27
CA GLU A 70 -12.89 -5.54 19.05
C GLU A 70 -12.84 -6.45 17.82
N PHE A 71 -12.19 -6.01 16.74
CA PHE A 71 -12.02 -6.83 15.54
C PHE A 71 -11.18 -8.09 15.81
N THR A 72 -10.08 -7.96 16.57
CA THR A 72 -9.27 -9.12 16.96
C THR A 72 -10.02 -10.06 17.90
N LYS A 73 -10.93 -9.54 18.74
CA LYS A 73 -11.82 -10.38 19.57
C LYS A 73 -12.81 -11.14 18.70
N LEU A 74 -13.43 -10.49 17.72
CA LEU A 74 -14.33 -11.12 16.76
C LEU A 74 -13.63 -12.20 15.93
N GLN A 75 -12.40 -11.95 15.47
CA GLN A 75 -11.60 -12.97 14.77
C GLN A 75 -11.28 -14.17 15.67
N ARG A 76 -10.95 -13.94 16.94
CA ARG A 76 -10.74 -15.01 17.92
C ARG A 76 -12.02 -15.82 18.15
N GLU A 77 -13.16 -15.17 18.33
CA GLU A 77 -14.46 -15.85 18.52
C GLU A 77 -14.85 -16.68 17.29
N VAL A 78 -14.61 -16.17 16.07
CA VAL A 78 -14.83 -16.93 14.84
C VAL A 78 -13.93 -18.16 14.77
N ASN A 79 -12.69 -18.08 15.25
CA ASN A 79 -11.77 -19.21 15.26
C ASN A 79 -12.12 -20.27 16.32
N THR A 80 -12.76 -19.90 17.44
CA THR A 80 -13.14 -20.85 18.51
C THR A 80 -14.46 -21.58 18.24
N ILE A 81 -15.40 -20.96 17.52
CA ILE A 81 -16.71 -21.58 17.19
C ILE A 81 -16.57 -22.95 16.48
N PRO A 82 -15.68 -23.15 15.49
CA PRO A 82 -15.43 -24.46 14.89
C PRO A 82 -14.95 -25.52 15.88
N ASP A 83 -14.20 -25.14 16.91
CA ASP A 83 -13.72 -26.06 17.94
C ASP A 83 -14.85 -26.42 18.92
N GLU A 84 -15.70 -25.45 19.28
CA GLU A 84 -16.91 -25.69 20.06
C GLU A 84 -17.89 -26.63 19.32
N ILE A 85 -18.04 -26.46 18.00
CA ILE A 85 -18.84 -27.37 17.17
C ILE A 85 -18.26 -28.79 17.21
N ARG A 86 -16.93 -28.94 17.05
CA ARG A 86 -16.25 -30.23 17.14
C ARG A 86 -16.45 -30.92 18.49
N GLU A 87 -16.40 -30.17 19.60
CA GLU A 87 -16.69 -30.72 20.92
C GLU A 87 -18.14 -31.19 21.07
N ILE A 88 -19.10 -30.42 20.54
CA ILE A 88 -20.52 -30.79 20.58
C ILE A 88 -20.78 -32.01 19.70
N GLU A 89 -20.16 -32.12 18.54
CA GLU A 89 -20.21 -33.31 17.67
C GLU A 89 -19.64 -34.56 18.35
N LEU A 90 -18.52 -34.42 19.08
CA LEU A 90 -17.95 -35.51 19.89
C LEU A 90 -18.90 -35.94 21.02
N LYS A 91 -19.59 -34.98 21.66
CA LYS A 91 -20.63 -35.29 22.67
C LYS A 91 -21.79 -36.04 22.03
N ILE A 92 -22.27 -35.62 20.86
CA ILE A 92 -23.32 -36.34 20.10
C ILE A 92 -22.89 -37.77 19.77
N LYS A 93 -21.66 -38.00 19.33
CA LYS A 93 -21.15 -39.35 19.05
C LYS A 93 -21.21 -40.27 20.28
N LYS A 94 -20.83 -39.75 21.45
CA LYS A 94 -20.94 -40.48 22.72
C LYS A 94 -22.39 -40.73 23.15
N THR A 95 -23.28 -39.74 23.03
CA THR A 95 -24.69 -39.90 23.44
C THR A 95 -25.50 -40.81 22.52
N ASN A 96 -25.10 -40.98 21.25
CA ASN A 96 -25.73 -41.96 20.37
C ASN A 96 -25.45 -43.41 20.80
N GLU A 97 -24.37 -43.66 21.56
CA GLU A 97 -24.11 -44.94 22.21
C GLU A 97 -25.08 -45.18 23.39
N ASP A 98 -25.57 -44.10 24.03
CA ASP A 98 -26.47 -44.12 25.21
C ASP A 98 -28.00 -44.00 24.88
N HIS A 99 -28.38 -43.84 23.61
CA HIS A 99 -29.77 -43.89 23.11
C HIS A 99 -30.77 -42.86 23.70
N ASP A 100 -30.38 -41.58 23.81
CA ASP A 100 -31.28 -40.49 24.25
C ASP A 100 -31.69 -39.53 23.09
N PRO A 101 -32.86 -39.73 22.44
CA PRO A 101 -33.23 -39.03 21.20
C PRO A 101 -33.42 -37.52 21.40
N HIS A 102 -33.90 -37.11 22.58
CA HIS A 102 -34.24 -35.73 22.90
C HIS A 102 -32.99 -34.85 23.05
N LEU A 103 -31.95 -35.37 23.70
CA LEU A 103 -30.69 -34.65 23.90
C LEU A 103 -29.98 -34.42 22.56
N SER A 104 -30.01 -35.41 21.66
CA SER A 104 -29.43 -35.32 20.32
C SER A 104 -30.06 -34.21 19.47
N LYS A 105 -31.38 -33.99 19.61
CA LYS A 105 -32.11 -32.95 18.89
C LYS A 105 -31.74 -31.55 19.41
N GLN A 106 -31.63 -31.38 20.72
CA GLN A 106 -31.18 -30.12 21.32
C GLN A 106 -29.74 -29.76 20.95
N LEU A 107 -28.84 -30.76 20.92
CA LEU A 107 -27.44 -30.57 20.50
C LEU A 107 -27.33 -30.16 19.03
N LYS A 108 -28.15 -30.76 18.14
CA LYS A 108 -28.24 -30.36 16.72
C LYS A 108 -28.78 -28.93 16.54
N GLU A 109 -29.80 -28.54 17.30
CA GLU A 109 -30.29 -27.16 17.28
C GLU A 109 -29.22 -26.16 17.75
N LYS A 110 -28.39 -26.54 18.73
CA LYS A 110 -27.27 -25.72 19.20
C LYS A 110 -26.18 -25.58 18.13
N ILE A 111 -25.86 -26.66 17.40
CA ILE A 111 -24.94 -26.61 16.25
C ILE A 111 -25.47 -25.69 15.16
N ASN A 112 -26.76 -25.79 14.81
CA ASN A 112 -27.35 -24.90 13.80
C ASN A 112 -27.26 -23.43 14.22
N LYS A 113 -27.54 -23.11 15.49
CA LYS A 113 -27.39 -21.75 16.04
C LYS A 113 -25.95 -21.25 16.01
N LEU A 114 -24.97 -22.11 16.33
CA LEU A 114 -23.55 -21.76 16.23
C LEU A 114 -23.11 -21.53 14.78
N ASN A 115 -23.58 -22.36 13.84
CA ASN A 115 -23.28 -22.23 12.42
C ASN A 115 -23.85 -20.94 11.81
N THR A 116 -25.09 -20.57 12.15
CA THR A 116 -25.66 -19.29 11.71
C THR A 116 -24.84 -18.13 12.27
N LYS A 117 -24.52 -18.17 13.57
CA LYS A 117 -23.68 -17.14 14.21
C LYS A 117 -22.29 -17.04 13.57
N HIS A 118 -21.67 -18.17 13.24
CA HIS A 118 -20.37 -18.22 12.57
C HIS A 118 -20.42 -17.59 11.18
N SER A 119 -21.45 -17.91 10.39
CA SER A 119 -21.65 -17.30 9.07
C SER A 119 -21.84 -15.79 9.16
N ASP A 120 -22.66 -15.33 10.10
CA ASP A 120 -22.94 -13.91 10.31
C ASP A 120 -21.69 -13.14 10.74
N LEU A 121 -20.93 -13.69 11.69
CA LEU A 121 -19.68 -13.09 12.15
C LEU A 121 -18.63 -13.04 11.03
N LYS A 122 -18.52 -14.11 10.22
CA LYS A 122 -17.61 -14.14 9.07
C LYS A 122 -17.98 -13.09 8.01
N ALA A 123 -19.27 -12.88 7.76
CA ALA A 123 -19.75 -11.84 6.86
C ALA A 123 -19.39 -10.44 7.39
N LYS A 124 -19.60 -10.17 8.69
CA LYS A 124 -19.22 -8.89 9.33
C LYS A 124 -17.72 -8.63 9.26
N ILE A 125 -16.89 -9.67 9.46
CA ILE A 125 -15.43 -9.55 9.35
C ILE A 125 -15.04 -9.16 7.93
N HIS A 126 -15.54 -9.89 6.93
CA HIS A 126 -15.25 -9.62 5.53
C HIS A 126 -15.65 -8.20 5.10
N GLU A 127 -16.82 -7.73 5.57
CA GLU A 127 -17.28 -6.38 5.28
C GLU A 127 -16.38 -5.31 5.92
N LYS A 128 -15.95 -5.53 7.17
CA LYS A 128 -15.02 -4.63 7.87
C LYS A 128 -13.63 -4.60 7.23
N GLU A 129 -13.11 -5.75 6.81
CA GLU A 129 -11.85 -5.83 6.04
C GLU A 129 -11.95 -5.07 4.72
N LYS A 130 -13.04 -5.29 3.98
CA LYS A 130 -13.31 -4.57 2.73
C LYS A 130 -13.34 -3.06 2.95
N LEU A 131 -14.06 -2.57 3.96
CA LEU A 131 -14.15 -1.15 4.29
C LEU A 131 -12.78 -0.56 4.68
N SER A 132 -12.01 -1.26 5.50
CA SER A 132 -10.66 -0.82 5.90
C SER A 132 -9.69 -0.72 4.72
N SER A 133 -9.82 -1.63 3.74
CA SER A 133 -8.95 -1.67 2.57
C SER A 133 -9.25 -0.58 1.54
N HIS A 134 -10.46 -0.01 1.55
CA HIS A 134 -10.96 0.88 0.51
C HIS A 134 -10.46 2.33 0.67
N CYS A 135 -10.06 2.76 1.87
CA CYS A 135 -9.71 4.16 2.11
C CYS A 135 -8.33 4.32 2.74
N LEU A 136 -7.47 5.13 2.11
CA LEU A 136 -6.23 5.59 2.69
C LEU A 136 -6.46 6.94 3.38
N LEU A 137 -6.23 6.97 4.69
CA LEU A 137 -6.29 8.19 5.51
C LEU A 137 -4.89 8.80 5.62
N VAL A 138 -4.73 10.09 5.32
CA VAL A 138 -3.44 10.79 5.42
C VAL A 138 -3.64 12.13 6.14
N PRO A 139 -2.80 12.46 7.14
CA PRO A 139 -2.85 13.77 7.78
C PRO A 139 -2.30 14.85 6.85
N ILE A 140 -2.90 16.04 6.91
CA ILE A 140 -2.59 17.16 6.01
C ILE A 140 -1.13 17.61 6.12
N SER A 141 -0.56 17.63 7.34
CA SER A 141 0.84 17.99 7.57
C SER A 141 1.81 17.09 6.80
N GLN A 142 1.56 15.78 6.82
CA GLN A 142 2.37 14.81 6.09
C GLN A 142 2.16 14.94 4.58
N PHE A 143 0.91 15.15 4.15
CA PHE A 143 0.59 15.31 2.74
C PHE A 143 1.29 16.54 2.14
N GLU A 144 1.23 17.69 2.81
CA GLU A 144 1.89 18.93 2.39
C GLU A 144 3.41 18.79 2.37
N SER A 145 4.00 18.23 3.44
CA SER A 145 5.44 17.99 3.51
C SER A 145 5.93 17.11 2.36
N ARG A 146 5.16 16.06 2.03
CA ARG A 146 5.45 15.17 0.90
C ARG A 146 5.32 15.91 -0.44
N ILE A 147 4.27 16.69 -0.65
CA ILE A 147 4.12 17.49 -1.87
C ILE A 147 5.28 18.47 -2.05
N MET A 148 5.68 19.18 -0.99
CA MET A 148 6.79 20.13 -1.06
C MET A 148 8.10 19.45 -1.44
N GLN A 149 8.34 18.24 -0.93
CA GLN A 149 9.51 17.45 -1.33
C GLN A 149 9.43 17.01 -2.79
N LEU A 150 8.27 16.54 -3.26
CA LEU A 150 8.08 16.15 -4.66
C LEU A 150 8.28 17.34 -5.60
N ILE A 151 7.76 18.51 -5.26
CA ILE A 151 7.97 19.75 -6.01
C ILE A 151 9.46 20.13 -6.02
N GLY A 152 10.17 20.00 -4.89
CA GLY A 152 11.61 20.22 -4.81
C GLY A 152 12.40 19.31 -5.75
N LEU A 153 12.08 18.01 -5.75
CA LEU A 153 12.71 17.03 -6.64
C LEU A 153 12.43 17.32 -8.12
N ALA A 154 11.17 17.64 -8.45
CA ALA A 154 10.78 17.99 -9.81
C ALA A 154 11.49 19.27 -10.27
N ARG A 155 11.57 20.30 -9.41
CA ARG A 155 12.29 21.54 -9.69
C ARG A 155 13.76 21.27 -9.98
N ASN A 156 14.44 20.51 -9.12
CA ASN A 156 15.85 20.16 -9.32
C ASN A 156 16.05 19.37 -10.61
N SER A 157 15.16 18.44 -10.91
CA SER A 157 15.21 17.65 -12.14
C SER A 157 15.07 18.51 -13.38
N ILE A 158 14.11 19.45 -13.39
CA ILE A 158 13.95 20.41 -14.48
C ILE A 158 15.19 21.28 -14.62
N MET A 159 15.76 21.79 -13.52
CA MET A 159 16.97 22.62 -13.56
C MET A 159 18.16 21.87 -14.16
N TYR A 160 18.44 20.66 -13.67
CA TYR A 160 19.58 19.87 -14.14
C TYR A 160 19.42 19.47 -15.61
N LEU A 161 18.22 19.05 -16.02
CA LEU A 161 17.96 18.68 -17.41
C LEU A 161 18.04 19.90 -18.33
N SER A 162 17.48 21.05 -17.92
CA SER A 162 17.56 22.29 -18.71
C SER A 162 19.00 22.77 -18.87
N LEU A 163 19.82 22.64 -17.82
CA LEU A 163 21.24 22.97 -17.87
C LEU A 163 21.98 22.02 -18.82
N ALA A 164 21.68 20.72 -18.79
CA ALA A 164 22.27 19.75 -19.70
C ALA A 164 21.92 20.05 -21.16
N ILE A 165 20.64 20.35 -21.43
CA ILE A 165 20.18 20.77 -22.77
C ILE A 165 20.93 22.03 -23.19
N HIS A 166 21.01 23.04 -22.33
CA HIS A 166 21.73 24.29 -22.64
C HIS A 166 23.21 24.08 -22.98
N PHE A 167 23.89 23.20 -22.25
CA PHE A 167 25.28 22.84 -22.57
C PHE A 167 25.39 22.09 -23.89
N GLU A 168 24.47 21.17 -24.18
CA GLU A 168 24.44 20.45 -25.46
C GLU A 168 24.16 21.39 -26.64
N GLU A 169 23.19 22.30 -26.51
CA GLU A 169 22.87 23.30 -27.53
C GLU A 169 24.07 24.22 -27.81
N ARG A 170 24.84 24.60 -26.79
CA ARG A 170 26.07 25.40 -26.98
C ARG A 170 27.18 24.68 -27.74
N LYS A 171 27.19 23.34 -27.76
CA LYS A 171 28.13 22.57 -28.57
C LYS A 171 27.74 22.55 -30.05
N ARG A 172 26.51 22.96 -30.40
CA ARG A 172 26.04 22.98 -31.79
C ARG A 172 26.63 24.19 -32.56
N PRO A 173 26.96 24.02 -33.85
CA PRO A 173 27.38 25.14 -34.69
C PRO A 173 26.25 26.15 -34.89
N ASN A 174 26.57 27.45 -34.92
CA ASN A 174 25.60 28.56 -35.00
C ASN A 174 24.84 28.66 -36.34
N ASP A 175 25.23 27.91 -37.38
CA ASP A 175 24.64 27.99 -38.71
C ASP A 175 23.58 26.90 -38.93
N GLY A 176 22.35 27.16 -38.44
CA GLY A 176 21.12 26.49 -38.89
C GLY A 176 20.45 25.51 -37.91
N ILE A 177 19.24 25.07 -38.27
CA ILE A 177 18.47 24.05 -37.53
C ILE A 177 19.12 22.70 -37.77
N TYR A 178 19.75 22.12 -36.75
CA TYR A 178 20.39 20.81 -36.81
C TYR A 178 19.46 19.73 -36.23
N MET A 179 18.95 18.85 -37.09
CA MET A 179 18.20 17.67 -36.66
C MET A 179 19.13 16.46 -36.77
N GLN A 180 19.48 15.84 -35.65
CA GLN A 180 20.22 14.57 -35.68
C GLN A 180 19.33 13.49 -36.29
N ARG A 181 19.53 13.20 -37.57
CA ARG A 181 18.93 12.06 -38.23
C ARG A 181 19.95 10.93 -38.15
N GLU A 182 19.79 10.00 -37.21
CA GLU A 182 20.45 8.72 -37.32
C GLU A 182 19.88 8.03 -38.56
N VAL A 183 20.61 8.10 -39.67
CA VAL A 183 20.28 7.34 -40.87
C VAL A 183 20.92 5.96 -40.68
N PRO A 184 20.16 4.87 -40.53
CA PRO A 184 20.77 3.55 -40.47
C PRO A 184 21.53 3.33 -41.78
N LEU A 185 22.86 3.19 -41.67
CA LEU A 185 23.71 2.89 -42.80
C LEU A 185 23.28 1.52 -43.36
N LYS A 186 22.88 1.51 -44.64
CA LYS A 186 22.71 0.27 -45.39
C LYS A 186 24.04 -0.48 -45.29
N HIS A 187 24.05 -1.60 -44.57
CA HIS A 187 25.15 -2.54 -44.65
C HIS A 187 25.14 -3.09 -46.08
N ASN A 188 26.14 -2.73 -46.87
CA ASN A 188 26.34 -3.31 -48.18
C ASN A 188 26.88 -4.74 -47.96
N LEU A 189 26.01 -5.73 -48.18
CA LEU A 189 26.36 -7.12 -48.42
C LEU A 189 26.99 -7.27 -49.80
#